data_AF-A0A2K4WPY1-F1
#
_entry.id   AF-A0A2K4WPY1-F1
#
_cell.length_a   1.000
_cell.length_b   1.000
_cell.length_c   1.000
_cell.angle_alpha   90.00
_cell.angle_beta   90.00
_cell.angle_gamma   90.00
#
_symmetry.space_group_name_H-M   'P 1'
#
loop_
_entity.id
_entity.type
_entity.pdbx_description
1 polymer ?
#
loop_
_entity_poly.entity_id
_entity_poly.type
_entity_poly.pdbx_seq_one_letter_code
_entity_poly.pdbx_strand_id
1 'polypeptide(L)' 'MYEFNRAWLPVLDAENVFLGEVTQESIAAYLSSGRSRGMKTSIVSPADQVAS' A
#
# COMPACT_ATOMS: atom_id res chain seq x y z
N MET A 1 3.14 -4.07 5.90
CA MET A 1 2.32 -3.63 7.05
C MET A 1 1.70 -4.82 7.76
N TYR A 2 0.86 -5.62 7.09
CA TYR A 2 0.09 -6.71 7.70
C TYR A 2 0.94 -7.83 8.33
N GLU A 3 1.93 -8.35 7.60
CA GLU A 3 2.81 -9.41 8.11
C GLU A 3 3.57 -9.01 9.39
N PHE A 4 3.89 -7.71 9.52
CA PHE A 4 4.67 -7.18 10.62
C PHE A 4 3.83 -6.49 11.70
N ASN A 5 2.49 -6.54 11.59
CA ASN A 5 1.56 -5.79 12.47
C ASN A 5 1.96 -4.32 12.66
N ARG A 6 2.34 -3.64 11.58
CA ARG A 6 2.76 -2.22 11.59
C ARG A 6 1.72 -1.31 10.96
N ALA A 7 1.51 -0.14 11.57
CA ALA A 7 0.62 0.92 11.11
C ALA A 7 1.18 1.74 9.93
N TRP A 8 2.46 1.59 9.58
CA TRP A 8 3.09 2.19 8.40
C TRP A 8 4.36 1.42 7.99
N LEU A 9 4.87 1.70 6.79
CA LEU A 9 6.17 1.23 6.31
C LEU A 9 7.01 2.39 5.77
N PRO A 10 8.35 2.39 5.96
CA PRO A 10 9.22 3.37 5.35
C PRO A 10 9.38 3.09 3.84
N VAL A 11 9.35 4.16 3.05
CA VAL A 11 9.83 4.17 1.67
C VAL A 11 11.30 4.54 1.72
N LEU A 12 12.13 3.65 1.20
CA LEU A 12 13.56 3.87 1.10
C LEU A 12 13.97 3.93 -0.37
N ASP A 13 15.01 4.68 -0.68
CA ASP A 13 15.68 4.57 -1.97
C ASP A 13 16.65 3.36 -2.01
N ALA A 14 17.39 3.23 -3.12
CA ALA A 14 18.34 2.14 -3.30
C ALA A 14 19.52 2.17 -2.30
N GLU A 15 19.79 3.31 -1.67
CA GLU A 15 20.86 3.52 -0.69
C GLU A 15 20.34 3.45 0.76
N ASN A 16 19.09 3.00 0.96
CA ASN A 16 18.37 2.97 2.24
C ASN A 16 18.12 4.37 2.85
N VAL A 17 18.14 5.42 2.05
CA VAL A 17 17.76 6.76 2.51
C VAL A 17 16.24 6.84 2.60
N PHE A 18 15.76 7.37 3.72
CA PHE A 18 14.33 7.52 3.97
C PHE A 18 13.72 8.59 3.07
N LEU A 19 12.72 8.21 2.27
CA LEU A 19 11.99 9.08 1.35
C LEU A 19 10.60 9.47 1.86
N GLY A 20 10.07 8.76 2.85
CA GLY A 20 8.74 9.01 3.41
C GLY A 20 8.09 7.74 3.94
N GLU A 21 6.81 7.84 4.28
CA GLU A 21 6.03 6.73 4.81
C GLU A 21 4.88 6.34 3.89
N VAL A 22 4.52 5.06 3.95
CA VAL A 22 3.28 4.53 3.37
C VAL A 22 2.42 4.00 4.50
N THR A 23 1.20 4.51 4.60
CA THR A 23 0.19 4.09 5.58
C THR A 23 -0.96 3.35 4.91
N GLN A 24 -1.77 2.64 5.70
CA GLN A 24 -2.98 1.98 5.20
C GLN A 24 -3.98 2.96 4.60
N GLU A 25 -4.14 4.13 5.22
CA GLU A 25 -5.03 5.20 4.77
C GLU A 25 -4.59 5.76 3.41
N SER A 26 -3.28 5.96 3.23
CA SER A 26 -2.74 6.43 1.95
C SER A 26 -2.96 5.42 0.82
N ILE A 27 -2.81 4.12 1.10
CA ILE A 27 -3.09 3.03 0.16
C ILE A 27 -4.58 3.00 -0.17
N ALA A 28 -5.45 3.05 0.84
CA ALA A 28 -6.89 3.03 0.66
C ALA A 28 -7.38 4.22 -0.18
N ALA A 29 -6.86 5.42 0.09
CA ALA A 29 -7.16 6.62 -0.68
C ALA A 29 -6.70 6.49 -2.14
N TYR A 30 -5.50 5.94 -2.38
CA TYR A 30 -4.98 5.70 -3.72
C TYR A 30 -5.87 4.73 -4.51
N LEU A 31 -6.22 3.58 -3.91
CA LEU A 31 -7.07 2.58 -4.55
C LEU A 31 -8.49 3.12 -4.81
N SER A 32 -9.07 3.83 -3.83
CA SER A 32 -10.41 4.43 -3.95
C SER A 32 -10.46 5.52 -5.02
N SER A 33 -9.37 6.26 -5.24
CA SER A 33 -9.30 7.29 -6.27
C SER A 33 -9.41 6.75 -7.70
N GLY A 34 -9.33 5.43 -7.89
CA GLY A 34 -9.41 4.78 -9.19
C GLY A 34 -8.14 4.89 -10.03
N ARG A 35 -7.09 5.56 -9.53
CA ARG A 35 -5.77 5.67 -10.19
C ARG A 35 -5.12 4.30 -10.44
N SER A 36 -5.45 3.30 -9.62
CA SER A 36 -5.00 1.92 -9.79
C SER A 36 -5.76 1.14 -10.87
N ARG A 37 -6.96 1.59 -11.31
CA ARG A 37 -7.78 0.86 -12.29
C ARG A 37 -7.11 0.90 -13.67
N GLY A 38 -6.49 -0.22 -14.06
CA GLY A 38 -5.76 -0.37 -15.33
C GLY A 38 -4.26 -0.60 -15.14
N MET A 39 -3.73 -0.33 -13.95
CA MET A 39 -2.38 -0.74 -13.59
C MET A 39 -2.45 -2.16 -13.04
N LYS A 40 -1.75 -3.11 -13.67
CA LYS A 40 -1.57 -4.47 -13.13
C LYS A 40 -0.65 -4.39 -11.91
N THR A 41 -1.20 -3.98 -10.77
CA THR A 41 -0.46 -3.99 -9.50
C THR A 41 -0.80 -5.28 -8.76
N SER A 42 0.21 -5.92 -8.15
CA SER A 42 -0.02 -7.03 -7.21
C SER A 42 -0.64 -6.56 -5.87
N ILE A 43 -1.06 -5.30 -5.79
CA ILE A 43 -1.63 -4.68 -4.59
C ILE A 43 -3.11 -5.04 -4.58
N VAL A 44 -3.45 -6.03 -3.77
CA VAL A 44 -4.83 -6.46 -3.51
C VAL A 44 -5.35 -5.65 -2.33
N SER A 45 -6.54 -5.06 -2.44
CA SER A 45 -7.15 -4.41 -1.27
C SER A 45 -7.51 -5.49 -0.24
N PRO A 46 -7.33 -5.25 1.07
CA PRO A 46 -7.76 -6.21 2.09
C PRO A 46 -9.26 -6.52 2.02
N ALA A 47 -10.08 -5.55 1.63
CA ALA A 47 -11.51 -5.75 1.41
C ALA A 47 -11.81 -6.78 0.30
N ASP A 48 -10.91 -6.94 -0.66
CA ASP A 48 -11.04 -7.91 -1.76
C ASP A 48 -10.59 -9.32 -1.32
N GLN A 49 -9.83 -9.47 -0.23
CA GLN A 49 -9.40 -10.78 0.28
C GLN A 49 -10.45 -11.47 1.17
N VAL A 50 -11.39 -10.71 1.77
CA VAL A 50 -12.42 -11.27 2.67
C VAL A 50 -13.66 -11.76 1.89
N ALA A 51 -13.75 -11.47 0.59
CA ALA A 51 -14.90 -11.78 -0.24
C ALA A 51 -14.85 -13.14 -0.98
N SER A 52 -13.95 -14.06 -0.59
CA SER A 52 -13.82 -15.40 -1.20
C SER A 52 -14.25 -16.53 -0.28
#